data_AF-Q1WLI2-F1
#
_entry.id   AF-Q1WLI2-F1
#
_cell.length_a   1.000
_cell.length_b   1.000
_cell.length_c   1.000
_cell.angle_alpha   90.00
_cell.angle_beta   90.00
_cell.angle_gamma   90.00
#
_symmetry.space_group_name_H-M   'P 1'
#
loop_
_entity.id
_entity.type
_entity.pdbx_description
1 polymer ?
#
loop_
_entity_poly.entity_id
_entity_poly.type
_entity_poly.pdbx_seq_one_letter_code
_entity_poly.pdbx_strand_id
1 'polypeptide(L)'
;MHRRRKLNPMDSRPLQPPSPSLSSAQLPAWALPRGREPSEPDAAFAAGIALKSLDDLVKAEPCWAGCWRARQALKCAAVAVRLMRRTEDEHALRDALLLTAAGDDPGPAGKVFLAYKRLVSGVGAWIGT
;
A
#
# COMPACT_ATOMS: atom_id res chain seq x y z
N MET A 1 37.12 48.95 -17.90
CA MET A 1 35.75 48.69 -17.40
C MET A 1 35.58 47.18 -17.16
N HIS A 2 35.85 46.71 -15.93
CA HIS A 2 35.82 45.29 -15.58
C HIS A 2 34.42 44.91 -15.06
N ARG A 3 33.64 44.15 -15.83
CA ARG A 3 32.38 43.54 -15.35
C ARG A 3 32.70 42.47 -14.32
N ARG A 4 32.43 42.73 -13.03
CA ARG A 4 32.40 41.67 -12.01
C ARG A 4 31.23 40.74 -12.33
N ARG A 5 31.53 39.49 -12.69
CA ARG A 5 30.56 38.39 -12.64
C ARG A 5 30.24 38.12 -11.16
N LYS A 6 29.01 38.40 -10.72
CA LYS A 6 28.49 37.89 -9.45
C LYS A 6 28.35 36.37 -9.61
N LEU A 7 29.13 35.60 -8.86
CA LEU A 7 28.81 34.19 -8.63
C LEU A 7 27.59 34.18 -7.70
N ASN A 8 26.49 33.58 -8.15
CA ASN A 8 25.37 33.29 -7.26
C ASN A 8 25.83 32.23 -6.25
N PRO A 9 25.74 32.50 -4.94
CA PRO A 9 26.01 31.48 -3.95
C PRO A 9 24.88 30.45 -4.01
N MET A 10 25.25 29.19 -4.26
CA MET A 10 24.49 27.96 -4.02
C MET A 10 22.97 28.03 -4.27
N ASP A 11 22.55 27.36 -5.34
CA ASP A 11 21.21 26.78 -5.48
C ASP A 11 20.95 25.81 -4.31
N SER A 12 20.61 26.38 -3.15
CA SER A 12 20.23 25.63 -1.96
C SER A 12 18.84 25.11 -2.23
N ARG A 13 18.73 23.80 -2.48
CA ARG A 13 17.45 23.10 -2.60
C ARG A 13 16.57 23.54 -1.42
N PRO A 14 15.41 24.17 -1.64
CA PRO A 14 14.58 24.61 -0.53
C PRO A 14 14.28 23.39 0.33
N LEU A 15 14.46 23.52 1.65
CA LEU A 15 14.02 22.51 2.61
C LEU A 15 12.53 22.29 2.33
N GLN A 16 12.20 21.10 1.85
CA GLN A 16 10.82 20.70 1.61
C GLN A 16 10.06 20.87 2.93
N PRO A 17 8.95 21.62 2.98
CA PRO A 17 8.15 21.71 4.19
C PRO A 17 7.76 20.29 4.64
N PRO A 18 7.62 20.04 5.95
CA PRO A 18 7.22 18.73 6.44
C PRO A 18 5.95 18.31 5.70
N SER A 19 5.98 17.11 5.13
CA SER A 19 4.82 16.49 4.50
C SER A 19 3.60 16.64 5.42
N PRO A 20 2.39 16.89 4.91
CA PRO A 20 1.21 16.96 5.75
C PRO A 20 1.18 15.69 6.60
N SER A 21 1.10 15.88 7.92
CA SER A 21 1.00 14.79 8.88
C SER A 21 -0.15 13.91 8.41
N LEU A 22 0.20 12.73 7.88
CA LEU A 22 -0.79 11.71 7.59
C LEU A 22 -1.54 11.50 8.90
N SER A 23 -2.84 11.77 8.90
CA SER A 23 -3.70 11.54 10.06
C SER A 23 -3.34 10.17 10.59
N SER A 24 -2.74 10.11 11.78
CA SER A 24 -2.39 8.84 12.38
C SER A 24 -3.69 8.04 12.42
N ALA A 25 -3.66 6.82 11.90
CA ALA A 25 -4.81 5.94 12.01
C ALA A 25 -5.17 5.91 13.50
N GLN A 26 -6.41 6.25 13.87
CA GLN A 26 -6.82 6.31 15.26
C GLN A 26 -6.66 4.90 15.86
N LEU A 27 -5.57 4.70 16.59
CA LEU A 27 -5.31 3.46 17.30
C LEU A 27 -6.14 3.48 18.59
N PRO A 28 -6.74 2.34 18.98
CA PRO A 28 -7.44 2.27 20.24
C PRO A 28 -6.46 2.51 21.40
N ALA A 29 -6.95 3.08 22.51
CA ALA A 29 -6.11 3.51 23.62
C ALA A 29 -5.24 2.40 24.25
N TRP A 30 -5.63 1.13 24.11
CA TRP A 30 -4.83 -0.01 24.59
C TRP A 30 -3.59 -0.29 23.72
N ALA A 31 -3.58 0.16 22.46
CA ALA A 31 -2.49 -0.04 21.51
C ALA A 31 -1.48 1.10 21.51
N LEU A 32 -1.81 2.23 22.15
CA LEU A 32 -0.89 3.35 22.30
C LEU A 32 0.04 3.11 23.50
N PRO A 33 1.32 3.50 23.40
CA PRO A 33 2.20 3.54 24.56
C PRO A 33 1.55 4.41 25.64
N ARG A 34 1.38 3.87 26.85
CA ARG A 34 0.87 4.65 27.98
C ARG A 34 1.95 5.64 28.41
N GLY A 35 1.83 6.92 28.04
CA GLY A 35 2.78 7.96 28.45
C GLY A 35 3.02 9.02 27.38
N ARG A 36 4.30 9.37 27.19
CA ARG A 36 4.77 10.44 26.29
C ARG A 36 4.28 10.22 24.86
N GLU A 37 3.82 11.29 24.23
CA GLU A 37 3.51 11.33 22.79
C GLU A 37 4.73 10.83 21.99
N PRO A 38 4.58 9.79 21.13
CA PRO A 38 5.69 9.21 20.41
C PRO A 38 6.33 10.25 19.49
N SER A 39 7.65 10.38 19.58
CA SER A 39 8.38 11.21 18.62
C SER A 39 8.36 10.56 17.23
N GLU A 40 8.63 11.34 16.18
CA GLU A 40 8.73 10.81 14.81
C GLU A 40 9.66 9.58 14.68
N PRO A 41 10.87 9.54 15.27
CA PRO A 41 11.71 8.34 15.21
C PRO A 41 11.11 7.15 15.99
N ASP A 42 10.42 7.40 17.11
CA ASP A 42 9.74 6.32 17.85
C ASP A 42 8.59 5.72 17.02
N ALA A 43 7.83 6.56 16.32
CA ALA A 43 6.75 6.13 15.44
C ALA A 43 7.28 5.33 14.24
N ALA A 44 8.38 5.78 13.62
CA ALA A 44 9.03 5.05 12.54
C ALA A 44 9.57 3.68 13.00
N PHE A 45 10.19 3.63 14.18
CA PHE A 45 10.66 2.38 14.76
C PHE A 45 9.50 1.42 15.07
N ALA A 46 8.42 1.91 15.69
CA ALA A 46 7.23 1.14 15.98
C ALA A 46 6.55 0.60 14.71
N ALA A 47 6.46 1.42 13.65
CA ALA A 47 5.93 0.99 12.36
C ALA A 47 6.78 -0.13 11.73
N GLY A 48 8.11 -0.06 11.85
CA GLY A 48 9.02 -1.11 11.42
C GLY A 48 8.81 -2.43 12.17
N ILE A 49 8.69 -2.37 13.50
CA ILE A 49 8.37 -3.55 14.32
C ILE A 49 7.02 -4.14 13.92
N ALA A 50 5.98 -3.31 13.80
CA ALA A 50 4.66 -3.77 13.40
C ALA A 50 4.67 -4.45 12.01
N LEU A 51 5.40 -3.87 11.05
CA LEU A 51 5.54 -4.47 9.72
C LEU A 51 6.27 -5.81 9.76
N LYS A 52 7.33 -5.92 10.57
CA LYS A 52 8.07 -7.18 10.77
C LYS A 52 7.18 -8.25 11.42
N SER A 53 6.47 -7.91 12.50
CA SER A 53 5.54 -8.82 13.16
C SER A 53 4.44 -9.31 12.23
N LEU A 54 3.93 -8.44 11.35
CA LEU A 54 2.98 -8.81 10.33
C LEU A 54 3.60 -9.75 9.28
N ASP A 55 4.81 -9.45 8.77
CA ASP A 55 5.53 -10.31 7.82
C ASP A 55 5.73 -11.73 8.37
N ASP A 56 6.16 -11.84 9.63
CA ASP A 56 6.36 -13.13 10.29
C ASP A 56 5.05 -13.92 10.42
N LEU A 57 3.97 -13.27 10.82
CA LEU A 57 2.65 -13.89 10.91
C LEU A 57 2.13 -14.37 9.55
N VAL A 58 2.43 -13.65 8.47
CA VAL A 58 2.02 -14.02 7.11
C VAL A 58 2.83 -15.19 6.58
N LYS A 59 4.13 -15.21 6.89
CA LYS A 59 5.05 -16.31 6.56
C LYS A 59 4.78 -17.59 7.34
N ALA A 60 4.13 -17.50 8.50
CA ALA A 60 3.66 -18.67 9.25
C ALA A 60 2.50 -19.42 8.57
N GLU A 61 2.00 -18.93 7.43
CA GLU A 61 0.94 -19.54 6.62
C GLU A 61 -0.28 -20.05 7.43
N PRO A 62 -0.88 -19.22 8.31
CA PRO A 62 -2.07 -19.65 9.02
C PRO A 62 -3.21 -19.95 8.04
N CYS A 63 -4.13 -20.84 8.42
CA CYS A 63 -5.24 -21.29 7.56
C CYS A 63 -6.08 -20.14 6.96
N TRP A 64 -6.15 -19.00 7.66
CA TRP A 64 -6.87 -17.80 7.22
C TRP A 64 -6.05 -16.85 6.34
N ALA A 65 -4.74 -17.07 6.17
CA ALA A 65 -3.83 -16.17 5.45
C ALA A 65 -4.30 -15.92 4.01
N GLY A 66 -4.79 -16.96 3.32
CA GLY A 66 -5.33 -16.84 1.97
C GLY A 66 -6.51 -15.87 1.88
N CYS A 67 -7.43 -15.91 2.85
CA CYS A 67 -8.57 -15.01 2.91
C CYS A 67 -8.14 -13.56 3.17
N TRP A 68 -7.18 -13.35 4.07
CA TRP A 68 -6.62 -12.02 4.33
C TRP A 68 -5.92 -11.43 3.09
N ARG A 69 -5.09 -12.23 2.44
CA ARG A 69 -4.44 -11.93 1.17
C ARG A 69 -5.44 -11.55 0.08
N ALA A 70 -6.52 -12.32 -0.09
CA ALA A 70 -7.58 -12.01 -1.06
C ALA A 70 -8.26 -10.66 -0.77
N ARG A 71 -8.51 -10.32 0.50
CA ARG A 71 -9.04 -8.99 0.89
C ARG A 71 -8.05 -7.87 0.57
N GLN A 72 -6.75 -8.08 0.82
CA GLN A 72 -5.72 -7.09 0.48
C GLN A 72 -5.63 -6.86 -1.03
N ALA A 73 -5.68 -7.93 -1.83
CA ALA A 73 -5.70 -7.85 -3.29
C ALA A 73 -6.85 -6.96 -3.80
N LEU A 74 -8.05 -7.12 -3.23
CA LEU A 74 -9.21 -6.33 -3.61
C LEU A 74 -9.09 -4.85 -3.23
N LYS A 75 -8.63 -4.55 -2.00
CA LYS A 75 -8.39 -3.17 -1.56
C LYS A 75 -7.36 -2.47 -2.43
N CYS A 76 -6.25 -3.13 -2.73
CA CYS A 76 -5.21 -2.60 -3.61
C CYS A 76 -5.75 -2.37 -5.03
N ALA A 77 -6.53 -3.31 -5.57
CA ALA A 77 -7.17 -3.14 -6.87
C ALA A 77 -8.11 -1.93 -6.92
N ALA A 78 -8.94 -1.73 -5.89
CA ALA A 78 -9.84 -0.57 -5.81
C ALA A 78 -9.07 0.76 -5.78
N VAL A 79 -7.95 0.83 -5.05
CA VAL A 79 -7.08 2.01 -5.04
C VAL A 79 -6.42 2.22 -6.41
N ALA A 80 -5.92 1.16 -7.04
CA ALA A 80 -5.30 1.24 -8.36
C ALA A 80 -6.30 1.71 -9.44
N VAL A 81 -7.52 1.19 -9.42
CA VAL A 81 -8.61 1.57 -10.33
C VAL A 81 -8.98 3.05 -10.14
N ARG A 82 -9.01 3.55 -8.90
CA ARG A 82 -9.18 4.98 -8.61
C ARG A 82 -8.03 5.83 -9.16
N LEU A 83 -6.78 5.37 -9.04
CA LEU A 83 -5.61 6.05 -9.62
C LEU A 83 -5.66 6.08 -11.16
N MET A 84 -6.28 5.07 -11.77
CA MET A 84 -6.59 5.03 -13.21
C MET A 84 -7.79 5.92 -13.59
N ARG A 85 -8.27 6.78 -12.68
CA ARG A 85 -9.42 7.68 -12.85
C ARG A 85 -10.74 6.97 -13.17
N ARG A 86 -10.89 5.73 -12.70
CA ARG A 86 -12.16 5.02 -12.80
C ARG A 86 -12.91 5.04 -11.46
N THR A 87 -14.21 4.79 -11.52
CA THR A 87 -15.13 4.95 -10.39
C THR A 87 -15.54 3.62 -9.76
N GLU A 88 -15.13 2.47 -10.32
CA GLU A 88 -15.49 1.17 -9.75
C GLU A 88 -14.92 1.01 -8.34
N ASP A 89 -15.81 0.66 -7.41
CA ASP A 89 -15.49 0.40 -6.01
C ASP A 89 -15.26 -1.09 -5.77
N GLU A 90 -15.03 -1.49 -4.51
CA GLU A 90 -14.78 -2.90 -4.20
C GLU A 90 -15.96 -3.82 -4.56
N HIS A 91 -17.20 -3.34 -4.52
CA HIS A 91 -18.38 -4.14 -4.88
C HIS A 91 -18.42 -4.38 -6.38
N ALA A 92 -18.30 -3.31 -7.17
CA ALA A 92 -18.24 -3.41 -8.63
C ALA A 92 -17.09 -4.32 -9.10
N LEU A 93 -15.93 -4.30 -8.42
CA LEU A 93 -14.82 -5.21 -8.71
C LEU A 93 -15.13 -6.67 -8.38
N ARG A 94 -15.85 -6.95 -7.28
CA ARG A 94 -16.29 -8.30 -6.94
C ARG A 94 -17.28 -8.81 -7.99
N ASP A 95 -18.27 -7.99 -8.35
CA ASP A 95 -19.31 -8.35 -9.30
C ASP A 95 -18.73 -8.59 -10.70
N ALA A 96 -17.84 -7.71 -11.15
CA ALA A 96 -17.12 -7.87 -12.42
C ALA A 96 -16.38 -9.21 -12.52
N LEU A 97 -15.93 -9.78 -11.39
CA LEU A 97 -15.22 -11.05 -11.39
C LEU A 97 -16.09 -12.27 -11.13
N LEU A 98 -17.10 -12.14 -10.28
CA LEU A 98 -17.98 -13.24 -9.86
C LEU A 98 -19.09 -13.51 -10.87
N LEU A 99 -19.54 -12.48 -11.59
CA LEU A 99 -20.59 -12.60 -12.60
C LEU A 99 -20.04 -12.89 -14.00
N THR A 100 -18.72 -12.77 -14.20
CA THR A 100 -18.07 -13.10 -15.48
C THR A 100 -17.79 -14.59 -15.56
N ALA A 101 -18.23 -15.23 -16.65
CA ALA A 101 -17.98 -16.64 -16.89
C ALA A 101 -16.47 -16.96 -17.03
N ALA A 102 -16.10 -18.20 -16.75
CA ALA A 102 -14.72 -18.63 -16.84
C ALA A 102 -14.22 -18.51 -18.30
N GLY A 103 -13.20 -17.69 -18.50
CA GLY A 103 -12.61 -17.43 -19.83
C GLY A 103 -13.11 -16.15 -20.50
N ASP A 104 -14.17 -15.53 -20.00
CA ASP A 104 -14.68 -14.26 -20.51
C ASP A 104 -13.90 -13.05 -19.98
N ASP A 105 -14.10 -11.89 -20.63
CA ASP A 105 -13.47 -10.63 -20.25
C ASP A 105 -14.26 -9.92 -19.13
N PRO A 106 -13.72 -9.79 -17.90
CA PRO A 106 -14.37 -9.07 -16.80
C PRO A 106 -14.29 -7.54 -16.93
N GLY A 107 -13.86 -7.05 -18.09
CA GLY A 107 -13.67 -5.63 -18.37
C GLY A 107 -12.38 -5.06 -17.77
N PRO A 108 -12.10 -3.77 -18.01
CA PRO A 108 -10.84 -3.13 -17.63
C PRO A 108 -10.60 -3.11 -16.11
N ALA A 109 -11.61 -2.78 -15.30
CA ALA A 109 -11.48 -2.76 -13.85
C ALA A 109 -11.35 -4.19 -13.27
N GLY A 110 -12.12 -5.14 -13.80
CA GLY A 110 -12.01 -6.56 -13.44
C GLY A 110 -10.65 -7.16 -13.78
N LYS A 111 -10.04 -6.78 -14.91
CA LYS A 111 -8.66 -7.17 -15.27
C LYS A 111 -7.63 -6.69 -14.26
N VAL A 112 -7.77 -5.47 -13.72
CA VAL A 112 -6.91 -4.97 -12.64
C VAL A 112 -7.06 -5.84 -11.39
N PHE A 113 -8.29 -6.17 -11.00
CA PHE A 113 -8.51 -7.05 -9.85
C PHE A 113 -7.98 -8.48 -10.07
N LEU A 114 -8.13 -9.05 -11.27
CA LEU A 114 -7.51 -10.33 -11.62
C LEU A 114 -5.99 -10.30 -11.47
N ALA A 115 -5.34 -9.22 -11.92
CA ALA A 115 -3.90 -9.07 -11.79
C ALA A 115 -3.48 -9.11 -10.31
N TYR A 116 -4.17 -8.37 -9.44
CA TYR A 116 -3.90 -8.41 -7.99
C TYR A 116 -4.17 -9.79 -7.36
N LYS A 117 -5.22 -10.51 -7.78
CA LYS A 117 -5.44 -11.89 -7.34
C LYS A 117 -4.27 -12.80 -7.72
N ARG A 118 -3.76 -12.70 -8.95
CA ARG A 118 -2.61 -13.49 -9.42
C ARG A 118 -1.34 -13.19 -8.63
N LEU A 119 -1.06 -11.92 -8.34
CA LEU A 119 0.09 -11.50 -7.52
C LEU A 119 0.07 -12.15 -6.13
N VAL A 120 -1.12 -12.27 -5.56
CA VAL A 120 -1.30 -12.71 -4.18
C VAL A 120 -1.50 -14.22 -4.05
N SER A 121 -1.96 -14.89 -5.10
CA SER A 121 -1.95 -16.35 -5.21
C SER A 121 -0.57 -16.93 -5.57
N GLY A 122 0.37 -16.08 -6.00
CA GLY A 122 1.67 -16.46 -6.54
C GLY A 122 2.79 -16.54 -5.49
N VAL A 123 2.74 -17.51 -4.59
CA VAL A 123 3.93 -18.14 -3.98
C VAL A 123 3.69 -19.64 -4.11
N GLY A 124 4.24 -20.24 -5.17
CA GLY A 124 4.04 -21.65 -5.50
C GLY A 124 4.51 -22.06 -6.89
N ALA A 125 4.81 -21.12 -7.79
CA ALA A 125 5.28 -21.40 -9.16
C ALA A 125 6.76 -21.05 -9.42
N TRP A 126 7.53 -20.69 -8.38
CA TRP A 126 8.97 -20.36 -8.49
C TRP A 126 9.90 -21.39 -7.82
N ILE A 127 9.35 -22.46 -7.24
CA ILE A 127 10.14 -23.62 -6.84
C ILE A 127 9.84 -24.69 -7.89
N GLY A 128 10.77 -24.84 -8.83
CA GLY A 128 10.72 -25.89 -9.83
C GLY A 128 10.53 -27.25 -9.18
N THR A 129 9.62 -28.03 -9.75
CA THR A 129 9.84 -29.46 -9.93
C THR A 129 11.11 -29.69 -10.74
#